data_AF-A0A6N7CYK0-F1
#
_entry.id   AF-A0A6N7CYK0-F1
#
_cell.length_a   1.000
_cell.length_b   1.000
_cell.length_c   1.000
_cell.angle_alpha   90.00
_cell.angle_beta   90.00
_cell.angle_gamma   90.00
#
_symmetry.space_group_name_H-M   'P 1'
#
loop_
_entity.id
_entity.type
_entity.pdbx_description
1 polymer ?
#
loop_
_entity_poly.entity_id
_entity_poly.type
_entity_poly.pdbx_seq_one_letter_code
_entity_poly.pdbx_strand_id
1 'polypeptide(L)' 'MLEEREIEERRQAVANAITTQRLEGLEVDAQTCAELERVARGELEPADVIESVRRRIAAGEFRESIAK' A
#
# COMPACT_ATOMS: atom_id res chain seq x y z
N MET A 1 7.15 4.44 -19.57
CA MET A 1 6.99 3.07 -19.07
C MET A 1 8.27 2.70 -18.36
N LEU A 2 8.19 2.08 -17.18
CA LEU A 2 9.37 1.68 -16.41
C LEU A 2 10.07 0.51 -17.11
N GLU A 3 11.38 0.41 -16.91
CA GLU A 3 12.15 -0.75 -17.35
C GLU A 3 11.86 -1.97 -16.45
N GLU A 4 12.02 -3.19 -16.99
CA GLU A 4 11.75 -4.43 -16.23
C GLU A 4 12.57 -4.53 -14.95
N ARG A 5 13.84 -4.09 -14.99
CA ARG A 5 14.72 -4.04 -13.81
C ARG A 5 14.17 -3.10 -12.74
N GLU A 6 13.70 -1.93 -13.15
CA GLU A 6 13.15 -0.95 -12.22
C GLU A 6 11.84 -1.45 -11.59
N ILE A 7 11.00 -2.15 -12.35
CA ILE A 7 9.79 -2.79 -11.82
C ILE A 7 10.15 -3.84 -10.76
N GLU A 8 11.17 -4.67 -11.01
CA GLU A 8 11.61 -5.69 -10.06
C GLU A 8 12.19 -5.08 -8.78
N GLU A 9 13.04 -4.06 -8.90
CA GLU A 9 13.59 -3.32 -7.76
C GLU A 9 12.47 -2.70 -6.91
N ARG A 10 11.48 -2.08 -7.55
CA ARG A 10 10.33 -1.49 -6.83
C ARG A 10 9.44 -2.54 -6.19
N ARG A 11 9.20 -3.69 -6.84
CA ARG A 11 8.45 -4.82 -6.26
C ARG A 11 9.12 -5.33 -4.99
N GLN A 12 10.44 -5.53 -5.04
CA GLN A 12 11.20 -5.95 -3.86
C GLN A 12 11.11 -4.93 -2.74
N ALA A 13 11.18 -3.63 -3.05
CA ALA A 13 11.03 -2.56 -2.06
C ALA A 13 9.64 -2.57 -1.39
N VAL A 14 8.57 -2.74 -2.18
CA VAL A 14 7.19 -2.86 -1.68
C VAL A 14 7.02 -4.11 -0.81
N ALA A 15 7.51 -5.26 -1.26
CA ALA A 15 7.44 -6.51 -0.51
C ALA A 15 8.17 -6.42 0.84
N ASN A 16 9.35 -5.80 0.85
CA ASN A 16 10.10 -5.55 2.08
C ASN A 16 9.33 -4.63 3.03
N ALA A 17 8.78 -3.51 2.53
CA ALA A 17 8.04 -2.56 3.34
C ALA A 17 6.80 -3.20 4.01
N ILE A 18 6.03 -4.01 3.27
CA ILE A 18 4.88 -4.76 3.81
C ILE A 18 5.34 -5.78 4.84
N THR A 19 6.42 -6.51 4.55
CA THR A 19 6.97 -7.52 5.47
C THR A 19 7.43 -6.89 6.79
N THR A 20 8.07 -5.72 6.75
CA THR A 20 8.46 -4.98 7.95
C THR A 20 7.25 -4.69 8.84
N GLN A 21 6.11 -4.27 8.29
CA GLN A 21 4.90 -4.02 9.10
C GLN A 21 4.38 -5.31 9.75
N ARG A 22 4.40 -6.42 9.01
CA ARG A 22 3.97 -7.74 9.53
C ARG A 22 4.87 -8.26 10.64
N LEU A 23 6.17 -7.99 10.57
CA LEU A 23 7.11 -8.33 11.64
C LEU A 23 6.81 -7.58 12.95
N GLU A 24 6.21 -6.39 12.85
CA GLU A 24 5.70 -5.61 14.00
C GLU A 24 4.29 -6.05 14.43
N GLY A 25 3.73 -7.11 13.85
CA GLY A 25 2.38 -7.60 14.12
C GLY A 25 1.27 -6.74 13.53
N LEU A 26 1.58 -5.85 12.58
CA LEU A 26 0.62 -5.02 11.87
C LEU A 26 0.23 -5.67 10.54
N GLU A 27 -1.06 -5.65 10.21
CA GLU A 27 -1.51 -6.00 8.86
C GLU A 27 -1.75 -4.72 8.06
N VAL A 28 -1.21 -4.67 6.85
CA VAL A 28 -1.44 -3.57 5.92
C VAL A 28 -2.77 -3.82 5.21
N ASP A 29 -3.60 -2.78 5.14
CA ASP A 29 -4.87 -2.84 4.44
C ASP A 29 -4.74 -3.38 3.01
N ALA A 30 -5.68 -4.25 2.62
CA ALA A 30 -5.61 -5.01 1.37
C ALA A 30 -5.64 -4.11 0.13
N GLN A 31 -6.43 -3.03 0.16
CA GLN A 31 -6.46 -2.07 -0.95
C GLN A 31 -5.14 -1.30 -1.03
N THR A 32 -4.55 -0.92 0.10
CA THR A 32 -3.22 -0.27 0.14
C THR A 32 -2.14 -1.19 -0.44
N CYS A 33 -2.18 -2.50 -0.14
CA CYS A 33 -1.28 -3.48 -0.76
C CYS A 33 -1.41 -3.52 -2.29
N ALA A 34 -2.65 -3.53 -2.81
CA ALA A 34 -2.90 -3.53 -4.24
C ALA A 34 -2.43 -2.24 -4.93
N GLU A 35 -2.63 -1.09 -4.28
CA GLU A 35 -2.15 0.20 -4.77
C GLU A 35 -0.62 0.28 -4.79
N LEU A 36 0.07 -0.30 -3.79
CA LEU A 36 1.53 -0.38 -3.77
C LEU A 36 2.09 -1.30 -4.87
N GLU A 37 1.41 -2.40 -5.22
CA GLU A 37 1.79 -3.22 -6.40
C GLU A 37 1.68 -2.42 -7.70
N ARG A 38 0.68 -1.53 -7.82
CA ARG A 38 0.54 -0.61 -8.95
C ARG A 38 1.64 0.46 -8.97
N VAL A 39 2.09 0.93 -7.80
CA VAL A 39 3.29 1.79 -7.68
C VAL A 39 4.53 1.06 -8.20
N ALA A 40 4.69 -0.22 -7.86
CA ALA A 40 5.83 -1.00 -8.33
C ALA A 40 5.86 -1.16 -9.86
N ARG A 41 4.69 -1.15 -10.51
CA ARG A 41 4.53 -1.19 -11.97
C ARG A 41 4.63 0.18 -12.64
N GLY A 42 4.69 1.27 -11.86
CA GLY A 42 4.68 2.64 -12.36
C GLY A 42 3.32 3.12 -12.86
N GLU A 43 2.23 2.48 -12.41
CA GLU A 43 0.85 2.87 -12.72
C GLU A 43 0.29 3.92 -11.75
N LEU A 44 0.89 4.02 -10.56
CA LEU A 44 0.60 5.00 -9.52
C LEU A 44 1.91 5.56 -8.97
N GLU A 45 1.86 6.76 -8.42
CA GLU A 45 2.90 7.31 -7.58
C GLU A 45 2.57 7.07 -6.10
N PRO A 46 3.57 7.00 -5.19
CA PRO A 46 3.32 6.88 -3.75
C PRO A 46 2.39 7.97 -3.19
N ALA A 47 2.41 9.17 -3.78
CA ALA A 47 1.53 10.27 -3.42
C ALA A 47 0.04 9.94 -3.65
N ASP A 48 -0.29 9.19 -4.72
CA ASP A 48 -1.65 8.77 -5.03
C ASP A 48 -2.18 7.78 -3.97
N VAL A 49 -1.32 6.87 -3.50
CA VAL A 49 -1.65 5.92 -2.42
C VAL A 49 -1.93 6.67 -1.11
N ILE A 50 -1.09 7.65 -0.77
CA ILE A 50 -1.30 8.48 0.42
C ILE A 50 -2.63 9.24 0.33
N GLU A 51 -2.96 9.78 -0.84
CA GLU A 51 -4.24 10.45 -1.05
C GLU A 51 -5.43 9.49 -0.93
N SER A 52 -5.33 8.30 -1.53
CA SER A 52 -6.33 7.23 -1.42
C SER A 52 -6.60 6.89 0.04
N VAL A 53 -5.55 6.59 0.81
CA VAL A 53 -5.65 6.29 2.24
C VAL A 53 -6.31 7.44 3.01
N ARG A 54 -5.92 8.70 2.77
CA ARG A 54 -6.54 9.87 3.42
C ARG A 54 -8.04 9.97 3.14
N ARG A 55 -8.46 9.77 1.89
CA ARG A 55 -9.88 9.80 1.51
C ARG A 55 -10.66 8.71 2.22
N ARG A 56 -10.12 7.50 2.29
CA ARG A 56 -10.75 6.34 2.93
C ARG A 56 -10.83 6.48 4.46
N ILE A 57 -9.82 7.07 5.09
CA ILE A 57 -9.87 7.49 6.51
C ILE A 57 -10.99 8.51 6.72
N ALA A 58 -11.10 9.53 5.87
CA ALA A 58 -12.16 10.52 5.96
C ALA A 58 -13.57 9.92 5.75
N ALA A 59 -13.68 8.92 4.89
CA ALA A 59 -14.90 8.13 4.68
C ALA A 59 -15.23 7.16 5.83
N GLY A 60 -14.30 6.99 6.79
CA GLY A 60 -14.49 6.12 7.96
C GLY A 60 -14.23 4.64 7.70
N GLU A 61 -13.61 4.27 6.57
CA GLU A 61 -13.38 2.88 6.16
C GLU A 61 -12.47 2.08 7.11
N PHE A 62 -11.64 2.78 7.90
CA PHE A 62 -10.73 2.17 8.87
C PHE A 62 -11.28 2.18 10.31
N ARG A 63 -12.53 2.61 10.52
CA ARG A 63 -13.14 2.54 11.85
C ARG A 63 -13.60 1.11 12.08
N GLU A 64 -12.91 0.36 12.94
CA GLU A 64 -13.46 -0.88 13.47
C GLU A 64 -14.81 -0.58 14.12
N SER A 65 -15.84 -1.33 13.71
CA SER A 65 -17.08 -1.40 14.47
C SER A 65 -16.73 -1.99 15.84
N ILE A 66 -16.60 -1.13 16.86
CA ILE A 66 -16.70 -1.58 18.25
C ILE A 66 -18.17 -1.96 18.48
N ALA A 67 -18.56 -3.13 17.99
CA ALA A 67 -19.76 -3.79 18.42
C ALA A 67 -19.48 -4.30 19.85
N LYS A 68 -20.11 -3.62 20.81
CA LYS A 68 -20.19 -4.06 22.21
C LYS A 68 -20.85 -5.42 22.35
#